data_AF-A0A1V9ESD2-F1
#
_entry.id   AF-A0A1V9ESD2-F1
#
_cell.length_a   1.000
_cell.length_b   1.000
_cell.length_c   1.000
_cell.angle_alpha   90.00
_cell.angle_beta   90.00
_cell.angle_gamma   90.00
#
_symmetry.space_group_name_H-M   'P 1'
#
loop_
_entity.id
_entity.type
_entity.pdbx_description
1 polymer ?
#
loop_
_entity_poly.entity_id
_entity_poly.type
_entity_poly.pdbx_seq_one_letter_code
_entity_poly.pdbx_strand_id
1 'polypeptide(L)'
;MKWEHLIKGQAKDYKFFLTGYKQSLDQLNADIVLLLGQHTEKTAPQNVRDKIARDRAAWETLWGINGQKIAAMREIHQKELDAFFSHPE
;
A
#
# COMPACT_ATOMS: atom_id res chain seq x y z
N MET A 1 -14.28 -25.10 4.50
CA MET A 1 -13.67 -24.30 3.39
C MET A 1 -12.56 -25.13 2.76
N LYS A 2 -12.43 -25.21 1.42
CA LYS A 2 -11.33 -25.96 0.77
C LYS A 2 -10.05 -25.13 0.67
N TRP A 3 -8.89 -25.76 0.87
CA TRP A 3 -7.56 -25.12 0.77
C TRP A 3 -7.36 -24.31 -0.52
N GLU A 4 -7.76 -24.85 -1.66
CA GLU A 4 -7.65 -24.16 -2.95
C GLU A 4 -8.46 -22.87 -3.02
N HIS A 5 -9.62 -22.82 -2.36
CA HIS A 5 -10.45 -21.61 -2.32
C HIS A 5 -9.79 -20.54 -1.44
N LEU A 6 -9.24 -20.95 -0.29
CA LEU A 6 -8.51 -20.06 0.61
C LEU A 6 -7.33 -19.39 -0.10
N ILE A 7 -6.44 -20.18 -0.72
CA ILE A 7 -5.29 -19.64 -1.46
C ILE A 7 -5.73 -18.71 -2.59
N LYS A 8 -6.74 -19.10 -3.38
CA LYS A 8 -7.23 -18.27 -4.49
C LYS A 8 -7.80 -16.94 -3.99
N GLY A 9 -8.48 -16.92 -2.86
CA GLY A 9 -8.97 -15.70 -2.20
C GLY A 9 -7.82 -14.78 -1.80
N GLN A 10 -6.87 -15.29 -1.01
CA GLN A 10 -5.73 -14.50 -0.53
C GLN A 10 -4.83 -13.99 -1.67
N ALA A 11 -4.62 -14.80 -2.71
CA ALA A 11 -3.86 -14.38 -3.89
C ALA A 11 -4.56 -13.25 -4.66
N LYS A 12 -5.90 -13.30 -4.74
CA LYS A 12 -6.71 -12.25 -5.35
C LYS A 12 -6.61 -10.95 -4.55
N ASP A 13 -6.71 -11.01 -3.23
CA ASP A 13 -6.62 -9.83 -2.36
C ASP A 13 -5.23 -9.20 -2.40
N TYR A 14 -4.18 -10.02 -2.43
CA TYR A 14 -2.82 -9.53 -2.61
C TYR A 14 -2.63 -8.83 -3.97
N LYS A 15 -3.20 -9.39 -5.04
CA LYS A 15 -3.18 -8.74 -6.36
C LYS A 15 -3.90 -7.40 -6.37
N PHE A 16 -5.03 -7.28 -5.66
CA PHE A 16 -5.71 -6.00 -5.49
C PHE A 16 -4.87 -5.00 -4.70
N PHE A 17 -4.23 -5.44 -3.62
CA PHE A 17 -3.30 -4.61 -2.86
C PHE A 17 -2.17 -4.08 -3.76
N LEU A 18 -1.50 -4.94 -4.54
CA LEU A 18 -0.42 -4.52 -5.45
C LEU A 18 -0.90 -3.53 -6.52
N THR A 19 -2.13 -3.72 -7.02
CA THR A 19 -2.73 -2.78 -7.97
C THR A 19 -2.93 -1.40 -7.34
N GLY A 20 -3.52 -1.36 -6.13
CA GLY A 20 -3.72 -0.12 -5.39
C GLY A 20 -2.42 0.56 -4.97
N TYR A 21 -1.42 -0.23 -4.56
CA TYR A 21 -0.08 0.26 -4.24
C TYR A 21 0.52 1.00 -5.44
N LYS A 22 0.51 0.37 -6.62
CA LYS A 22 1.03 0.98 -7.83
C LYS A 22 0.27 2.26 -8.18
N GLN A 23 -1.05 2.21 -8.22
CA GLN A 23 -1.88 3.38 -8.55
C GLN A 23 -1.63 4.54 -7.58
N SER A 24 -1.52 4.26 -6.28
CA SER A 24 -1.26 5.29 -5.28
C SER A 24 0.16 5.87 -5.40
N LEU A 25 1.15 5.06 -5.74
CA LEU A 25 2.52 5.54 -5.97
C LEU A 25 2.62 6.40 -7.23
N ASP A 26 1.96 5.97 -8.30
CA ASP A 26 1.88 6.74 -9.55
C ASP A 26 1.22 8.10 -9.29
N GLN A 27 0.13 8.13 -8.50
CA GLN A 27 -0.54 9.38 -8.12
C GLN A 27 0.38 10.27 -7.27
N LEU A 28 1.05 9.73 -6.24
CA LEU A 28 1.99 10.49 -5.43
C LEU A 28 3.09 11.14 -6.31
N ASN A 29 3.64 10.38 -7.26
CA ASN A 29 4.66 10.90 -8.16
C ASN A 29 4.11 12.00 -9.08
N ALA A 30 2.88 11.84 -9.60
CA ALA A 30 2.23 12.88 -10.39
C ALA A 30 2.01 14.17 -9.57
N ASP A 31 1.55 14.03 -8.32
CA ASP A 31 1.34 15.16 -7.41
C ASP A 31 2.66 15.87 -7.07
N ILE A 32 3.74 15.11 -6.86
CA ILE A 32 5.09 15.66 -6.64
C ILE A 32 5.55 16.45 -7.87
N VAL A 33 5.36 15.93 -9.09
CA VAL A 33 5.71 16.65 -10.32
C VAL A 33 4.94 17.96 -10.44
N LEU A 34 3.63 17.95 -10.13
CA LEU A 34 2.81 19.16 -10.12
C LEU A 34 3.28 20.18 -9.07
N LEU A 35 3.64 19.73 -7.87
CA LEU A 35 4.15 20.58 -6.79
C LEU A 35 5.51 21.20 -7.12
N LEU A 36 6.38 20.44 -7.78
CA LEU A 36 7.70 20.90 -8.17
C LEU A 36 7.63 21.92 -9.32
N GLY A 37 6.68 21.75 -10.25
CA GLY A 37 6.55 22.62 -11.42
C GLY A 37 7.84 22.65 -12.24
N GLN A 38 8.48 23.81 -12.33
CA GLN A 38 9.76 23.98 -13.02
C GLN A 38 10.99 23.72 -12.12
N HIS A 39 10.79 23.54 -10.81
CA HIS A 39 11.87 23.28 -9.87
C HIS A 39 12.26 21.81 -9.86
N THR A 40 13.47 21.54 -9.37
CA THR A 40 13.87 20.19 -8.94
C THR A 40 13.62 20.05 -7.43
N GLU A 41 13.63 18.82 -6.91
CA GLU A 41 13.55 18.61 -5.45
C GLU A 41 14.66 19.32 -4.66
N LYS A 42 15.79 19.69 -5.29
CA LYS A 42 16.88 20.44 -4.64
C LYS A 42 16.70 21.95 -4.71
N THR A 43 16.04 22.45 -5.76
CA THR A 43 15.89 23.88 -6.04
C THR A 43 14.51 24.43 -5.68
N ALA A 44 13.59 23.57 -5.26
CA ALA A 44 12.26 23.96 -4.84
C ALA A 44 12.28 24.74 -3.50
N PRO A 45 11.35 25.70 -3.32
CA PRO A 45 11.13 26.36 -2.04
C PRO A 45 10.97 25.38 -0.87
N GLN A 46 11.42 25.76 0.33
CA GLN A 46 11.42 24.88 1.51
C GLN A 46 10.03 24.32 1.81
N ASN A 47 8.98 25.15 1.74
CA ASN A 47 7.61 24.71 1.98
C ASN A 47 7.12 23.62 1.00
N VAL A 48 7.59 23.65 -0.25
CA VAL A 48 7.28 22.62 -1.26
C VAL A 48 8.01 21.32 -0.91
N ARG A 49 9.30 21.40 -0.58
CA ARG A 49 10.10 20.24 -0.15
C ARG A 49 9.51 19.59 1.11
N ASP A 50 9.10 20.40 2.08
CA ASP A 50 8.47 19.93 3.32
C ASP A 50 7.12 19.24 3.04
N LYS A 51 6.33 19.77 2.10
CA LYS A 51 5.08 19.13 1.68
C LYS A 51 5.35 17.76 1.04
N ILE A 52 6.28 17.69 0.10
CA ILE A 52 6.66 16.42 -0.56
C ILE A 52 7.13 15.40 0.47
N ALA A 53 7.94 15.80 1.46
CA ALA A 53 8.40 14.93 2.53
C ALA A 53 7.23 14.39 3.37
N ARG A 54 6.28 15.25 3.74
CA ARG A 54 5.07 14.83 4.48
C ARG A 54 4.18 13.89 3.66
N ASP A 55 3.97 14.18 2.39
CA ASP A 55 3.15 13.35 1.51
C ASP A 55 3.76 11.96 1.30
N ARG A 56 5.09 11.88 1.12
CA ARG A 56 5.84 10.61 1.07
C ARG A 56 5.71 9.82 2.38
N ALA A 57 5.86 10.48 3.52
CA ALA A 57 5.73 9.82 4.83
C ALA A 57 4.31 9.29 5.09
N ALA A 58 3.29 10.07 4.70
CA ALA A 58 1.89 9.65 4.77
C ALA A 58 1.63 8.44 3.85
N TRP A 59 2.16 8.47 2.63
CA TRP A 59 2.06 7.36 1.70
C TRP A 59 2.73 6.09 2.25
N GLU A 60 3.95 6.19 2.78
CA GLU A 60 4.67 5.05 3.37
C GLU A 60 3.88 4.45 4.55
N THR A 61 3.27 5.30 5.38
CA THR A 61 2.43 4.86 6.52
C THR A 61 1.22 4.05 6.05
N LEU A 62 0.63 4.39 4.90
CA LEU A 62 -0.58 3.75 4.40
C LEU A 62 -0.27 2.53 3.52
N TRP A 63 0.65 2.68 2.57
CA TRP A 63 0.90 1.76 1.46
C TRP A 63 2.27 1.10 1.51
N GLY A 64 3.21 1.58 2.32
CA GLY A 64 4.55 1.02 2.43
C GLY A 64 4.57 -0.47 2.80
N ILE A 65 5.76 -1.08 2.81
CA ILE A 65 5.92 -2.52 3.08
C ILE A 65 5.41 -2.95 4.46
N ASN A 66 5.40 -2.02 5.41
CA ASN A 66 4.83 -2.14 6.75
C ASN A 66 3.63 -1.19 6.95
N GLY A 67 3.04 -0.72 5.85
CA GLY A 67 1.93 0.20 5.87
C GLY A 67 0.64 -0.45 6.37
N GLN A 68 -0.29 0.39 6.80
CA GLN A 68 -1.56 -0.04 7.39
C GLN A 68 -2.35 -0.99 6.48
N LYS A 69 -2.33 -0.78 5.16
CA LYS A 69 -3.12 -1.59 4.22
C LYS A 69 -2.62 -3.03 4.09
N ILE A 70 -1.29 -3.22 3.99
CA ILE A 70 -0.74 -4.58 3.92
C ILE A 70 -0.81 -5.29 5.27
N ALA A 71 -0.68 -4.55 6.38
CA ALA A 71 -0.88 -5.10 7.72
C ALA A 71 -2.31 -5.62 7.93
N ALA A 72 -3.32 -4.81 7.57
CA ALA A 72 -4.73 -5.21 7.68
C ALA A 72 -5.06 -6.44 6.83
N MET A 73 -4.55 -6.51 5.59
CA MET A 73 -4.71 -7.67 4.72
C MET A 73 -4.06 -8.93 5.33
N ARG A 74 -2.83 -8.82 5.85
CA ARG A 74 -2.14 -9.95 6.52
C ARG A 74 -2.91 -10.44 7.73
N GLU A 75 -3.49 -9.54 8.53
CA GLU A 75 -4.29 -9.91 9.70
C GLU A 75 -5.54 -10.71 9.30
N ILE A 76 -6.24 -10.29 8.24
CA ILE A 76 -7.39 -11.01 7.69
C ILE A 76 -6.95 -12.39 7.19
N HIS A 77 -5.89 -12.46 6.38
CA HIS A 77 -5.37 -13.72 5.86
C HIS A 77 -4.97 -14.69 6.97
N GLN A 78 -4.36 -14.19 8.04
CA GLN A 78 -3.99 -15.01 9.19
C GLN A 78 -5.24 -15.57 9.90
N LYS A 79 -6.27 -14.74 10.13
CA LYS A 79 -7.54 -15.20 10.70
C LYS A 79 -8.20 -16.29 9.87
N GLU A 80 -8.16 -16.16 8.55
CA GLU A 80 -8.70 -17.19 7.64
C GLU A 80 -7.90 -18.50 7.69
N LEU A 81 -6.57 -18.42 7.76
CA LEU A 81 -5.69 -19.57 7.94
C LEU A 81 -5.97 -20.27 9.28
N ASP A 82 -6.03 -19.49 10.36
CA ASP A 82 -6.31 -20.02 11.71
C ASP A 82 -7.68 -20.71 11.75
N ALA A 83 -8.70 -20.12 11.12
CA ALA A 83 -10.03 -20.73 11.01
C ALA A 83 -10.01 -22.04 10.22
N PHE A 84 -9.28 -22.07 9.09
CA PHE A 84 -9.12 -23.27 8.26
C PHE A 84 -8.45 -24.41 9.03
N PHE A 85 -7.39 -24.14 9.79
CA PHE A 85 -6.65 -25.17 10.54
C PHE A 85 -7.31 -25.54 11.88
N SER A 86 -8.15 -24.68 12.46
CA SER A 86 -8.88 -24.99 13.71
C SER A 86 -10.13 -25.83 13.46
N HIS A 87 -10.70 -25.77 12.26
CA HIS A 87 -11.84 -26.59 11.82
C HIS A 87 -11.52 -27.23 10.47
N PRO A 88 -10.56 -28.18 10.40
CA PRO A 88 -10.26 -28.87 9.17
C PRO A 88 -11.47 -29.74 8.79
N GLU A 89 -12.15 -29.37 7.70
CA GLU A 89 -13.12 -30.23 6.99
C GLU A 89 -12.42 -31.41 6.30
#